data_AF-A0A916X096-F1
#
_entry.id   AF-A0A916X096-F1
#
_cell.length_a   1.000
_cell.length_b   1.000
_cell.length_c   1.000
_cell.angle_alpha   90.00
_cell.angle_beta   90.00
_cell.angle_gamma   90.00
#
_symmetry.space_group_name_H-M   'P 1'
#
loop_
_entity.id
_entity.type
_entity.pdbx_description
1 polymer ?
#
loop_
_entity_poly.entity_id
_entity_poly.type
_entity_poly.pdbx_seq_one_letter_code
_entity_poly.pdbx_strand_id
1 'polypeptide(L)'
;MIAYFCVEDALSRAVLVRLLQSLLDEVHLTELQPNHGGFGWIKKKLANYCTLAQSYHVFILTDLDRAKCPPSLRRNWIDSSGLNEPLPTKMCFNIAVTEVEAWLLADHVNLSNYLGIPIRSLPDDTEIADPKELLLNRVRLHGSREARKELLPAGNAKIGLGYNAHLSRFAMEYWDFNRAADRNASLHRAVERITAIGQAAC
;
A
#
# COMPACT_ATOMS: atom_id res chain seq x y z
N MET A 1 -14.78 -3.94 15.86
CA MET A 1 -15.34 -4.17 14.50
C MET A 1 -14.63 -5.34 13.80
N ILE A 2 -15.30 -6.20 13.02
CA ILE A 2 -14.62 -7.17 12.12
C ILE A 2 -14.46 -6.53 10.73
N ALA A 3 -13.24 -6.55 10.20
CA ALA A 3 -12.94 -6.06 8.86
C ALA A 3 -12.10 -7.07 8.09
N TYR A 4 -12.41 -7.20 6.81
CA TYR A 4 -11.70 -8.06 5.89
C TYR A 4 -10.82 -7.22 4.99
N PHE A 5 -9.64 -7.72 4.62
CA PHE A 5 -8.77 -7.01 3.69
C PHE A 5 -8.09 -7.92 2.68
N CYS A 6 -7.66 -7.34 1.57
CA CYS A 6 -6.94 -8.02 0.49
C CYS A 6 -5.90 -7.09 -0.15
N VAL A 7 -4.71 -7.63 -0.38
CA VAL A 7 -3.51 -6.92 -0.86
C VAL A 7 -2.68 -7.82 -1.75
N GLU A 8 -1.72 -7.24 -2.48
CA GLU A 8 -0.91 -7.97 -3.46
C GLU A 8 0.28 -8.72 -2.87
N ASP A 9 0.93 -8.10 -1.88
CA ASP A 9 2.17 -8.60 -1.29
C ASP A 9 2.31 -8.24 0.19
N ALA A 10 3.43 -8.68 0.79
CA ALA A 10 3.73 -8.48 2.20
C ALA A 10 3.96 -7.01 2.58
N LEU A 11 4.44 -6.19 1.65
CA LEU A 11 4.67 -4.77 1.91
C LEU A 11 3.35 -4.01 1.94
N SER A 12 2.53 -4.21 0.93
CA SER A 12 1.15 -3.71 0.83
C SER A 12 0.32 -4.15 2.03
N ARG A 13 0.50 -5.39 2.50
CA ARG A 13 -0.11 -5.89 3.74
C ARG A 13 0.28 -5.04 4.94
N ALA A 14 1.58 -4.84 5.16
CA ALA A 14 2.07 -4.09 6.32
C ALA A 14 1.54 -2.65 6.30
N VAL A 15 1.56 -2.00 5.13
CA VAL A 15 1.00 -0.67 4.92
C VAL A 15 -0.50 -0.62 5.24
N LEU A 16 -1.31 -1.50 4.65
CA LEU A 16 -2.75 -1.47 4.86
C LEU A 16 -3.12 -1.83 6.31
N VAL A 17 -2.48 -2.83 6.90
CA VAL A 17 -2.71 -3.23 8.30
C VAL A 17 -2.37 -2.07 9.24
N ARG A 18 -1.23 -1.40 9.03
CA ARG A 18 -0.85 -0.22 9.81
C ARG A 18 -1.91 0.87 9.74
N LEU A 19 -2.40 1.19 8.54
CA LEU A 19 -3.45 2.19 8.34
C LEU A 19 -4.74 1.79 9.06
N LEU A 20 -5.25 0.59 8.83
CA LEU A 20 -6.52 0.13 9.41
C LEU A 20 -6.46 0.06 10.94
N GLN A 21 -5.37 -0.43 11.53
CA GLN A 21 -5.21 -0.48 12.98
C GLN A 21 -5.09 0.91 13.61
N SER A 22 -4.63 1.91 12.86
CA SER A 22 -4.45 3.28 13.38
C SER A 22 -5.68 4.16 13.18
N LEU A 23 -6.50 3.86 12.17
CA LEU A 23 -7.63 4.70 11.76
C LEU A 23 -8.99 4.12 12.17
N LEU A 24 -9.06 2.84 12.55
CA LEU A 24 -10.30 2.18 12.95
C LEU A 24 -10.21 1.68 14.39
N ASP A 25 -11.22 2.01 15.20
CA ASP A 25 -11.29 1.59 16.59
C ASP A 25 -11.62 0.10 16.73
N GLU A 26 -10.86 -0.59 17.60
CA GLU A 26 -11.07 -2.00 17.98
C GLU A 26 -11.28 -2.96 16.79
N VAL A 27 -10.52 -2.74 15.70
CA VAL A 27 -10.67 -3.52 14.46
C VAL A 27 -9.98 -4.88 14.55
N HIS A 28 -10.73 -5.93 14.23
CA HIS A 28 -10.26 -7.30 14.07
C HIS A 28 -10.09 -7.58 12.58
N LEU A 29 -8.85 -7.64 12.13
CA LEU A 29 -8.49 -7.75 10.72
C LEU A 29 -8.37 -9.21 10.30
N THR A 30 -9.08 -9.59 9.24
CA THR A 30 -8.96 -10.89 8.59
C THR A 30 -8.54 -10.71 7.15
N GLU A 31 -7.38 -11.25 6.78
CA GLU A 31 -6.95 -11.27 5.39
C GLU A 31 -7.75 -12.32 4.61
N LEU A 32 -8.38 -11.93 3.50
CA LEU A 32 -9.24 -12.83 2.75
C LEU A 32 -8.48 -13.93 2.02
N GLN A 33 -7.22 -13.69 1.63
CA GLN A 33 -6.41 -14.61 0.82
C GLN A 33 -4.91 -14.41 1.06
N PRO A 34 -4.35 -14.88 2.18
CA PRO A 34 -2.90 -14.85 2.39
C PRO A 34 -2.18 -15.65 1.30
N ASN A 35 -1.07 -15.12 0.78
CA ASN A 35 -0.11 -15.81 -0.10
C ASN A 35 -0.54 -16.09 -1.56
N HIS A 36 -1.54 -15.39 -2.11
CA HIS A 36 -1.99 -15.59 -3.50
C HIS A 36 -1.55 -14.46 -4.46
N GLY A 37 -0.31 -14.55 -4.98
CA GLY A 37 0.07 -14.25 -6.37
C GLY A 37 -0.36 -12.95 -7.07
N GLY A 38 -0.40 -11.79 -6.40
CA GLY A 38 -0.52 -10.45 -7.02
C GLY A 38 -1.92 -10.02 -7.45
N PHE A 39 -2.05 -8.81 -8.04
CA PHE A 39 -3.33 -8.16 -8.34
C PHE A 39 -4.34 -9.00 -9.16
N GLY A 40 -3.86 -9.90 -10.02
CA GLY A 40 -4.72 -10.70 -10.91
C GLY A 40 -5.73 -11.56 -10.16
N TRP A 41 -5.40 -12.01 -8.95
CA TRP A 41 -6.32 -12.76 -8.09
C TRP A 41 -7.35 -11.88 -7.42
N ILE A 42 -6.94 -10.71 -6.92
CA ILE A 42 -7.83 -9.73 -6.31
C ILE A 42 -8.93 -9.35 -7.30
N LYS A 43 -8.54 -9.04 -8.54
CA LYS A 43 -9.45 -8.72 -9.64
C LYS A 43 -10.47 -9.83 -9.92
N LYS A 44 -10.04 -11.09 -9.99
CA LYS A 44 -10.93 -12.23 -10.25
C LYS A 44 -11.99 -12.45 -9.17
N LYS A 45 -11.71 -12.02 -7.93
CA LYS A 45 -12.57 -12.24 -6.75
C LYS A 45 -13.34 -11.01 -6.34
N LEU A 46 -13.25 -9.92 -7.10
CA LEU A 46 -13.88 -8.63 -6.78
C LEU A 46 -15.39 -8.76 -6.55
N ALA A 47 -16.10 -9.58 -7.33
CA ALA A 47 -17.53 -9.81 -7.14
C ALA A 47 -17.84 -10.45 -5.77
N ASN A 48 -17.04 -11.44 -5.36
CA ASN A 48 -17.19 -12.08 -4.04
C ASN A 48 -16.91 -11.08 -2.91
N TYR A 49 -15.94 -10.19 -3.10
CA TYR A 49 -15.63 -9.14 -2.13
C TYR A 49 -16.78 -8.12 -2.02
N CYS A 50 -17.44 -7.79 -3.13
CA CYS A 50 -18.64 -6.95 -3.11
C CYS A 50 -19.82 -7.63 -2.39
N THR A 51 -20.01 -8.94 -2.58
CA THR A 51 -21.01 -9.70 -1.82
C THR A 51 -20.69 -9.68 -0.33
N LEU A 52 -19.44 -9.89 0.05
CA LEU A 52 -19.02 -9.81 1.46
C LEU A 52 -19.22 -8.40 2.04
N ALA A 53 -18.98 -7.38 1.23
CA ALA A 53 -19.17 -5.97 1.59
C ALA A 53 -20.64 -5.56 1.80
N GLN A 54 -21.61 -6.44 1.54
CA GLN A 54 -22.99 -6.21 1.97
C GLN A 54 -23.13 -6.31 3.50
N SER A 55 -22.33 -7.18 4.13
CA SER A 55 -22.42 -7.45 5.57
C SER A 55 -21.24 -6.90 6.36
N TYR A 56 -20.03 -6.98 5.81
CA TYR A 56 -18.79 -6.65 6.52
C TYR A 56 -18.01 -5.53 5.84
N HIS A 57 -17.10 -4.87 6.56
CA HIS A 57 -16.17 -3.92 5.95
C HIS A 57 -15.09 -4.68 5.18
N VAL A 58 -14.85 -4.26 3.93
CA VAL A 58 -13.89 -4.90 3.02
C VAL A 58 -12.94 -3.84 2.47
N PHE A 59 -11.64 -4.00 2.74
CA PHE A 59 -10.58 -3.09 2.31
C PHE A 59 -9.67 -3.76 1.27
N ILE A 60 -9.51 -3.14 0.11
CA ILE A 60 -8.60 -3.58 -0.94
C ILE A 60 -7.52 -2.52 -1.11
N LEU A 61 -6.26 -2.94 -1.17
CA LEU A 61 -5.14 -2.12 -1.63
C LEU A 61 -4.42 -2.85 -2.77
N THR A 62 -4.19 -2.13 -3.85
CA THR A 62 -3.46 -2.59 -5.04
C THR A 62 -2.59 -1.46 -5.54
N ASP A 63 -1.54 -1.77 -6.27
CA ASP A 63 -0.70 -0.80 -6.94
C ASP A 63 -1.33 -0.40 -8.27
N LEU A 64 -1.02 0.83 -8.71
CA LEU A 64 -1.40 1.27 -10.05
C LEU A 64 -0.53 0.59 -11.11
N ASP A 65 0.70 0.24 -10.75
CA ASP A 65 1.75 -0.24 -11.63
C ASP A 65 1.88 0.66 -12.88
N ARG A 66 1.59 0.09 -14.05
CA ARG A 66 1.69 0.74 -15.37
C ARG A 66 0.33 1.18 -15.91
N ALA A 67 -0.74 1.08 -15.13
CA ALA A 67 -2.04 1.56 -15.56
C ALA A 67 -2.06 3.09 -15.66
N LYS A 68 -2.87 3.62 -16.58
CA LYS A 68 -2.88 5.05 -16.91
C LYS A 68 -3.21 5.94 -15.71
N CYS A 69 -4.22 5.57 -14.92
CA CYS A 69 -4.64 6.29 -13.72
C CYS A 69 -5.55 5.42 -12.83
N PRO A 70 -5.67 5.73 -11.53
CA PRO A 70 -6.51 4.94 -10.60
C PRO A 70 -7.98 4.78 -11.04
N PRO A 71 -8.67 5.81 -11.55
CA PRO A 71 -10.04 5.65 -12.03
C PRO A 71 -10.16 4.65 -13.19
N SER A 72 -9.18 4.63 -14.10
CA SER A 72 -9.17 3.70 -15.24
C SER A 72 -8.94 2.25 -14.80
N LEU A 73 -8.01 2.03 -13.84
CA LEU A 73 -7.76 0.70 -13.29
C LEU A 73 -9.00 0.18 -12.56
N ARG A 74 -9.59 1.02 -11.70
CA ARG A 74 -10.83 0.69 -10.98
C ARG A 74 -11.95 0.31 -11.93
N ARG A 75 -12.23 1.14 -12.95
CA ARG A 75 -13.24 0.87 -13.98
C ARG A 75 -12.97 -0.46 -14.68
N ASN A 76 -11.73 -0.69 -15.10
CA ASN A 76 -11.34 -1.93 -15.76
C ASN A 76 -11.62 -3.17 -14.90
N TRP A 77 -11.36 -3.10 -13.60
CA TRP A 77 -11.63 -4.20 -12.68
C TRP A 77 -13.13 -4.45 -12.53
N ILE A 78 -13.90 -3.39 -12.28
CA ILE A 78 -15.37 -3.45 -12.15
C ILE A 78 -16.01 -4.06 -13.39
N ASP A 79 -15.70 -3.53 -14.58
CA ASP A 79 -16.27 -3.98 -15.85
C ASP A 79 -15.91 -5.45 -16.12
N SER A 80 -14.64 -5.82 -15.90
CA SER A 80 -14.17 -7.20 -16.12
C SER A 80 -14.74 -8.23 -15.13
N SER A 81 -15.24 -7.77 -13.99
CA SER A 81 -15.89 -8.59 -12.97
C SER A 81 -17.41 -8.63 -13.12
N GLY A 82 -17.98 -7.98 -14.16
CA GLY A 82 -19.42 -7.91 -14.37
C GLY A 82 -20.15 -7.11 -13.30
N LEU A 83 -19.46 -6.18 -12.64
CA LEU A 83 -19.99 -5.32 -11.59
C LEU A 83 -20.37 -3.95 -12.16
N ASN A 84 -21.14 -3.19 -11.38
CA ASN A 84 -21.50 -1.80 -11.68
C ASN A 84 -21.14 -0.89 -10.50
N GLU A 85 -20.96 0.40 -10.78
CA GLU A 85 -20.87 1.43 -9.75
C GLU A 85 -22.28 1.90 -9.32
N PRO A 86 -22.44 2.40 -8.07
CA PRO A 86 -21.42 2.44 -7.02
C PRO A 86 -21.15 1.05 -6.42
N LEU A 87 -19.90 0.77 -6.07
CA LEU A 87 -19.56 -0.38 -5.22
C LEU A 87 -20.26 -0.28 -3.83
N PRO A 88 -20.41 -1.41 -3.10
CA PRO A 88 -21.08 -1.40 -1.79
C PRO A 88 -20.45 -0.41 -0.80
N THR A 89 -21.26 0.22 0.04
CA THR A 89 -20.82 1.31 0.93
C THR A 89 -19.78 0.89 1.96
N LYS A 90 -19.75 -0.40 2.36
CA LYS A 90 -18.74 -0.95 3.28
C LYS A 90 -17.46 -1.40 2.56
N MET A 91 -17.33 -1.12 1.26
CA MET A 91 -16.15 -1.47 0.47
C MET A 91 -15.23 -0.26 0.28
N CYS A 92 -14.00 -0.38 0.76
CA CYS A 92 -12.92 0.57 0.50
C CYS A 92 -11.95 -0.01 -0.53
N PHE A 93 -11.95 0.51 -1.75
CA PHE A 93 -11.00 0.07 -2.77
C PHE A 93 -9.95 1.16 -3.04
N ASN A 94 -8.77 0.99 -2.45
CA ASN A 94 -7.62 1.87 -2.54
C ASN A 94 -6.66 1.41 -3.64
N ILE A 95 -6.05 2.39 -4.31
CA ILE A 95 -5.02 2.19 -5.34
C ILE A 95 -3.87 3.12 -4.98
N ALA A 96 -2.67 2.58 -4.76
CA ALA A 96 -1.47 3.37 -4.62
C ALA A 96 -1.05 3.88 -6.01
N VAL A 97 -0.90 5.20 -6.19
CA VAL A 97 -0.41 5.74 -7.46
C VAL A 97 1.06 5.36 -7.60
N THR A 98 1.38 4.79 -8.75
CA THR A 98 2.55 3.93 -9.02
C THR A 98 2.58 2.69 -8.14
N GLU A 99 3.13 2.76 -6.94
CA GLU A 99 3.27 1.61 -6.03
C GLU A 99 3.24 2.05 -4.55
N VAL A 100 3.00 1.12 -3.61
CA VAL A 100 3.05 1.40 -2.17
C VAL A 100 4.40 1.96 -1.69
N GLU A 101 5.50 1.69 -2.39
CA GLU A 101 6.79 2.31 -2.13
C GLU A 101 6.75 3.84 -2.22
N ALA A 102 5.90 4.40 -3.09
CA ALA A 102 5.72 5.85 -3.19
C ALA A 102 5.09 6.43 -1.91
N TRP A 103 4.27 5.65 -1.19
CA TRP A 103 3.70 6.05 0.09
C TRP A 103 4.76 6.04 1.20
N LEU A 104 5.66 5.06 1.18
CA LEU A 104 6.76 4.99 2.15
C LEU A 104 7.80 6.10 1.92
N LEU A 105 8.14 6.36 0.65
CA LEU A 105 9.06 7.43 0.25
C LEU A 105 8.59 8.81 0.72
N ALA A 106 7.28 9.03 0.82
CA ALA A 106 6.71 10.30 1.24
C ALA A 106 6.97 10.63 2.72
N ASP A 107 7.28 9.64 3.58
CA ASP A 107 7.78 9.90 4.94
C ASP A 107 9.30 10.11 4.93
N HIS A 108 9.71 11.29 4.48
CA HIS A 108 11.12 11.61 4.29
C HIS A 108 11.96 11.46 5.56
N VAL A 109 11.38 11.80 6.71
CA VAL A 109 12.14 11.88 7.97
C VAL A 109 12.37 10.50 8.55
N ASN A 110 11.31 9.70 8.73
CA ASN A 110 11.51 8.39 9.33
C ASN A 110 12.19 7.42 8.35
N LEU A 111 11.90 7.52 7.04
CA LEU A 111 12.57 6.67 6.05
C LEU A 111 14.07 6.99 5.97
N SER A 112 14.43 8.29 6.01
CA SER A 112 15.82 8.72 6.08
C SER A 112 16.55 8.13 7.27
N ASN A 113 15.96 8.24 8.46
CA ASN A 113 16.53 7.72 9.70
C ASN A 113 16.65 6.19 9.66
N TYR A 114 15.60 5.50 9.22
CA TYR A 114 15.54 4.04 9.20
C TYR A 114 16.55 3.42 8.23
N LEU A 115 16.62 3.95 7.00
CA LEU A 115 17.52 3.42 5.97
C LEU A 115 18.93 4.01 6.03
N GLY A 116 19.16 5.04 6.84
CA GLY A 116 20.43 5.76 6.89
C GLY A 116 20.75 6.52 5.60
N ILE A 117 19.73 7.04 4.90
CA ILE A 117 19.89 7.84 3.68
C ILE A 117 19.70 9.33 3.99
N PRO A 118 20.43 10.28 3.37
CA PRO A 118 20.19 11.70 3.58
C PRO A 118 18.80 12.13 3.13
N ILE A 119 18.06 12.88 3.96
CA ILE A 119 16.74 13.45 3.61
C ILE A 119 16.79 14.17 2.25
N ARG A 120 17.83 14.98 2.01
CA ARG A 120 18.03 15.72 0.76
C ARG A 120 18.17 14.87 -0.51
N SER A 121 18.34 13.55 -0.36
CA SER A 121 18.39 12.63 -1.49
C SER A 121 17.01 12.14 -1.90
N LEU A 122 16.00 12.26 -1.03
CA LEU A 122 14.63 11.88 -1.33
C LEU A 122 13.96 12.90 -2.26
N PRO A 123 13.08 12.46 -3.16
CA PRO A 123 12.46 13.32 -4.16
C PRO A 123 11.44 14.27 -3.52
N ASP A 124 11.43 15.53 -3.94
CA ASP A 124 10.34 16.44 -3.55
C ASP A 124 9.05 16.18 -4.33
N ASP A 125 9.18 15.58 -5.52
CA ASP A 125 8.04 15.21 -6.35
C ASP A 125 7.33 13.96 -5.81
N THR A 126 6.01 14.01 -5.88
CA THR A 126 5.08 12.98 -5.43
C THR A 126 4.72 12.02 -6.57
N GLU A 127 4.94 12.42 -7.82
CA GLU A 127 4.69 11.63 -9.04
C GLU A 127 5.94 10.83 -9.44
N ILE A 128 6.31 9.87 -8.60
CA ILE A 128 7.49 9.04 -8.83
C ILE A 128 7.17 7.90 -9.78
N ALA A 129 7.79 7.88 -10.96
CA ALA A 129 7.52 6.89 -12.01
C ALA A 129 7.87 5.44 -11.60
N ASP A 130 9.02 5.24 -10.95
CA ASP A 130 9.45 3.93 -10.42
C ASP A 130 9.96 4.11 -8.98
N PRO A 131 9.06 4.10 -7.97
CA PRO A 131 9.42 4.38 -6.59
C PRO A 131 10.32 3.29 -6.01
N LYS A 132 10.10 2.02 -6.37
CA LYS A 132 10.95 0.90 -5.97
C LYS A 132 12.39 1.07 -6.46
N GLU A 133 12.59 1.36 -7.75
CA GLU A 133 13.93 1.60 -8.28
C GLU A 133 14.60 2.83 -7.66
N LEU A 134 13.85 3.93 -7.48
CA LEU A 134 14.36 5.13 -6.81
C LEU A 134 14.86 4.80 -5.40
N LEU A 135 14.06 4.09 -4.61
CA LEU A 135 14.40 3.67 -3.25
C LEU A 135 15.69 2.85 -3.22
N LEU A 136 15.78 1.81 -4.07
CA LEU A 136 16.95 0.95 -4.17
C LEU A 136 18.20 1.73 -4.57
N ASN A 137 18.07 2.70 -5.47
CA ASN A 137 19.19 3.57 -5.86
C ASN A 137 19.66 4.48 -4.72
N ARG A 138 18.75 5.02 -3.89
CA ARG A 138 19.14 5.78 -2.69
C ARG A 138 19.84 4.92 -1.64
N VAL A 139 19.34 3.71 -1.42
CA VAL A 139 19.99 2.76 -0.51
C VAL A 139 21.37 2.36 -1.03
N ARG A 140 21.51 2.12 -2.33
CA ARG A 140 22.81 1.80 -2.96
C ARG A 140 23.84 2.90 -2.69
N LEU A 141 23.49 4.15 -2.97
CA LEU A 141 24.39 5.28 -2.81
C LEU A 141 24.67 5.61 -1.35
N HIS A 142 23.65 5.60 -0.49
CA HIS A 142 23.74 6.24 0.81
C HIS A 142 23.38 5.38 2.01
N GLY A 143 22.62 4.30 1.83
CA GLY A 143 21.99 3.58 2.93
C GLY A 143 22.96 3.05 3.99
N SER A 144 22.43 2.63 5.13
CA SER A 144 23.22 1.94 6.15
C SER A 144 23.74 0.59 5.61
N ARG A 145 24.72 -0.01 6.29
CA ARG A 145 25.21 -1.36 5.94
C ARG A 145 24.07 -2.38 5.97
N GLU A 146 23.17 -2.26 6.94
CA GLU A 146 22.00 -3.12 7.09
C GLU A 146 21.02 -2.91 5.94
N ALA A 147 20.62 -1.67 5.66
CA ALA A 147 19.70 -1.36 4.55
C ALA A 147 20.22 -1.88 3.21
N ARG A 148 21.54 -1.72 2.93
CA ARG A 148 22.14 -2.28 1.71
C ARG A 148 22.05 -3.80 1.66
N LYS A 149 22.34 -4.47 2.77
CA LYS A 149 22.32 -5.94 2.85
C LYS A 149 20.91 -6.51 2.64
N GLU A 150 19.90 -5.87 3.24
CA GLU A 150 18.53 -6.39 3.21
C GLU A 150 17.80 -6.03 1.90
N LEU A 151 18.00 -4.82 1.38
CA LEU A 151 17.21 -4.30 0.25
C LEU A 151 17.84 -4.50 -1.12
N LEU A 152 19.18 -4.47 -1.23
CA LEU A 152 19.84 -4.55 -2.53
C LEU A 152 19.92 -6.00 -3.02
N PRO A 153 19.79 -6.21 -4.34
CA PRO A 153 19.88 -7.53 -4.91
C PRO A 153 21.26 -8.16 -4.71
N ALA A 154 21.26 -9.48 -4.52
CA ALA A 154 22.44 -10.32 -4.61
C ALA A 154 22.29 -11.28 -5.82
N GLY A 155 23.32 -11.41 -6.64
CA GLY A 155 23.29 -12.24 -7.85
C GLY A 155 22.29 -11.73 -8.90
N ASN A 156 21.44 -12.63 -9.42
CA ASN A 156 20.49 -12.32 -10.50
C ASN A 156 19.11 -11.82 -10.01
N ALA A 157 18.93 -11.65 -8.69
CA ALA A 157 17.67 -11.13 -8.15
C ALA A 157 17.50 -9.63 -8.52
N LYS A 158 16.25 -9.17 -8.62
CA LYS A 158 15.95 -7.74 -8.83
C LYS A 158 15.91 -6.93 -7.53
N ILE A 159 15.66 -7.60 -6.40
CA ILE A 159 15.56 -7.03 -5.06
C ILE A 159 16.32 -7.92 -4.06
N GLY A 160 16.68 -7.36 -2.90
CA GLY A 160 17.28 -8.12 -1.79
C GLY A 160 16.30 -9.10 -1.16
N LEU A 161 16.82 -10.21 -0.62
CA LEU A 161 15.99 -11.24 0.02
C LEU A 161 15.22 -10.70 1.24
N GLY A 162 15.78 -9.69 1.91
CA GLY A 162 15.17 -9.02 3.05
C GLY A 162 14.19 -7.90 2.68
N TYR A 163 13.98 -7.62 1.38
CA TYR A 163 13.23 -6.45 0.93
C TYR A 163 11.88 -6.28 1.62
N ASN A 164 11.00 -7.29 1.49
CA ASN A 164 9.68 -7.27 2.10
C ASN A 164 9.77 -7.21 3.61
N ALA A 165 10.58 -8.05 4.25
CA ALA A 165 10.68 -8.06 5.71
C ALA A 165 11.15 -6.71 6.28
N HIS A 166 12.15 -6.10 5.66
CA HIS A 166 12.77 -4.86 6.13
C HIS A 166 11.87 -3.64 5.91
N LEU A 167 11.17 -3.54 4.78
CA LEU A 167 10.23 -2.44 4.52
C LEU A 167 8.87 -2.65 5.20
N SER A 168 8.39 -3.88 5.35
CA SER A 168 7.20 -4.17 6.16
C SER A 168 7.43 -3.78 7.62
N ARG A 169 8.63 -4.02 8.16
CA ARG A 169 9.02 -3.55 9.49
C ARG A 169 9.00 -2.02 9.57
N PHE A 170 9.56 -1.33 8.58
CA PHE A 170 9.47 0.13 8.49
C PHE A 170 8.01 0.60 8.56
N ALA A 171 7.15 0.06 7.70
CA ALA A 171 5.74 0.41 7.61
C ALA A 171 4.99 0.19 8.93
N MET A 172 5.29 -0.89 9.66
CA MET A 172 4.60 -1.22 10.91
C MET A 172 5.11 -0.41 12.12
N GLU A 173 6.42 -0.21 12.24
CA GLU A 173 7.06 0.28 13.47
C GLU A 173 7.46 1.77 13.42
N TYR A 174 7.85 2.28 12.25
CA TYR A 174 8.53 3.60 12.15
C TYR A 174 7.81 4.58 11.25
N TRP A 175 7.01 4.10 10.30
CA TRP A 175 6.35 4.94 9.31
C TRP A 175 5.26 5.84 9.93
N ASP A 176 5.37 7.14 9.65
CA ASP A 176 4.38 8.17 9.95
C ASP A 176 3.57 8.44 8.67
N PHE A 177 2.45 7.73 8.58
CA PHE A 177 1.56 7.85 7.42
C PHE A 177 0.87 9.21 7.32
N ASN A 178 0.76 9.99 8.41
CA ASN A 178 0.17 11.33 8.36
C ASN A 178 1.13 12.28 7.61
N ARG A 179 2.41 12.28 8.00
CA ARG A 179 3.44 13.04 7.30
C ARG A 179 3.58 12.61 5.83
N ALA A 180 3.48 11.31 5.56
CA ALA A 180 3.48 10.81 4.19
C ALA A 180 2.25 11.27 3.41
N ALA A 181 1.07 11.31 4.03
CA ALA A 181 -0.18 11.73 3.38
C ALA A 181 -0.13 13.20 2.96
N ASP A 182 0.52 14.07 3.74
CA ASP A 182 0.74 15.49 3.38
C ASP A 182 1.54 15.65 2.08
N ARG A 183 2.35 14.65 1.72
CA ARG A 183 3.21 14.62 0.54
C ARG A 183 2.77 13.61 -0.51
N ASN A 184 1.67 12.89 -0.33
CA ASN A 184 1.21 11.91 -1.32
C ASN A 184 -0.30 11.91 -1.43
N ALA A 185 -0.82 12.49 -2.51
CA ALA A 185 -2.25 12.65 -2.72
C ALA A 185 -3.02 11.32 -2.80
N SER A 186 -2.39 10.23 -3.26
CA SER A 186 -3.04 8.92 -3.32
C SER A 186 -3.18 8.27 -1.95
N LEU A 187 -2.16 8.42 -1.10
CA LEU A 187 -2.21 8.03 0.30
C LEU A 187 -3.21 8.89 1.09
N HIS A 188 -3.19 10.21 0.90
CA HIS A 188 -4.14 11.12 1.53
C HIS A 188 -5.59 10.68 1.29
N ARG A 189 -5.96 10.43 0.03
CA ARG A 189 -7.28 9.91 -0.32
C ARG A 189 -7.57 8.53 0.27
N ALA A 190 -6.56 7.68 0.45
CA ALA A 190 -6.74 6.37 1.09
C ALA A 190 -7.04 6.52 2.59
N VAL A 191 -6.31 7.40 3.29
CA VAL A 191 -6.54 7.75 4.69
C VAL A 191 -7.95 8.31 4.87
N GLU A 192 -8.35 9.30 4.08
CA GLU A 192 -9.70 9.90 4.15
C GLU A 192 -10.82 8.85 3.97
N ARG A 193 -10.68 7.96 2.97
CA ARG A 193 -11.68 6.91 2.70
C ARG A 193 -11.78 5.88 3.82
N ILE A 194 -10.65 5.48 4.40
CA ILE A 194 -10.62 4.54 5.52
C ILE A 194 -11.27 5.17 6.75
N THR A 195 -10.90 6.41 7.08
CA THR A 195 -11.48 7.17 8.21
C THR A 195 -12.99 7.33 8.06
N ALA A 196 -13.47 7.71 6.87
CA ALA A 196 -14.90 7.89 6.61
C ALA A 196 -15.71 6.60 6.82
N ILE A 197 -15.14 5.44 6.46
CA ILE A 197 -15.80 4.14 6.69
C ILE A 197 -15.86 3.80 8.18
N GLY A 198 -14.80 4.10 8.94
CA GLY A 198 -14.79 3.91 10.40
C GLY A 198 -15.87 4.72 11.10
N GLN A 199 -16.07 5.97 10.66
CA GLN A 199 -17.10 6.86 11.20
C GLN A 199 -18.52 6.44 10.81
N ALA A 200 -18.72 5.92 9.59
CA ALA A 200 -20.02 5.44 9.14
C ALA A 200 -20.48 4.13 9.81
N ALA A 201 -19.59 3.47 10.56
CA ALA A 201 -19.88 2.24 11.27
C ALA A 201 -20.25 2.43 12.75
N CYS A 202 -20.16 3.67 13.26
CA CYS A 202 -20.70 4.09 14.56
C CYS A 202 -22.15 4.56 14.40
#